data_AF-A0A9P6IBZ4-F1
#
_entry.id   AF-A0A9P6IBZ4-F1
#
_cell.length_a   1.000
_cell.length_b   1.000
_cell.length_c   1.000
_cell.angle_alpha   90.00
_cell.angle_beta   90.00
_cell.angle_gamma   90.00
#
_symmetry.space_group_name_H-M   'P 1'
#
loop_
_entity.id
_entity.type
_entity.pdbx_description
1 polymer ?
#
loop_
_entity_poly.entity_id
_entity_poly.type
_entity_poly.pdbx_seq_one_letter_code
_entity_poly.pdbx_strand_id
1 'polypeptide(L)'
;MRVTLNDGRQMTGQMLAFDKHMNLVLADTEEFRRVKIKQNKPAAPGSSGSSQTIEKEEKRTLGLTIVRGAHIVSLSVESEPPADPSARLGKSAPGGISSTLAAGPGVARPAGRGAAPVPPSLAGPAAGVGGGAPPGFPGFPGAPPFGGRGGLFEGDVDLDFAVAINEDFPIKDFALSKMVHQTDQMAGPDMLKFYKSDEYRKELKGQVANVRKQLDAGLCDKIFEKYRPLEHEKDGQFRVILVGALMMRAGAKIKQDDLDHLKELADGMEGEHGFSYGRAFDILHQDEKSPLRYPGKVQFLTALENYKAGVPRDFGEPSCFNCGKIEADLGAVPKKCGKCGVAWFCNVDCQKEAWKNHKLVCKTRSEKNGMINV
;
A
#
# COMPACT_ATOMS: atom_id res chain seq x y z
N MET A 1 8.12 17.64 11.03
CA MET A 1 7.88 16.19 10.83
C MET A 1 8.32 15.46 12.09
N ARG A 2 7.55 14.48 12.55
CA ARG A 2 7.87 13.64 13.71
C ARG A 2 8.27 12.24 13.27
N VAL A 3 9.34 11.73 13.85
CA VAL A 3 9.96 10.44 13.55
C VAL A 3 10.01 9.61 14.82
N THR A 4 9.52 8.38 14.79
CA THR A 4 9.65 7.44 15.90
C THR A 4 10.72 6.41 15.57
N LEU A 5 11.70 6.27 16.46
CA LEU A 5 12.76 5.29 16.31
C LEU A 5 12.42 3.96 17.02
N ASN A 6 13.12 2.90 16.62
CA ASN A 6 12.96 1.55 17.18
C ASN A 6 13.33 1.43 18.66
N ASP A 7 14.12 2.36 19.20
CA ASP A 7 14.49 2.43 20.62
C ASP A 7 13.51 3.27 21.47
N GLY A 8 12.40 3.72 20.88
CA GLY A 8 11.36 4.48 21.54
C GLY A 8 11.61 5.99 21.64
N ARG A 9 12.69 6.51 21.04
CA ARG A 9 12.90 7.95 20.89
C ARG A 9 11.94 8.54 19.88
N GLN A 10 11.50 9.77 20.13
CA GLN A 10 10.78 10.57 19.16
C GLN A 10 11.64 11.76 18.75
N MET A 11 11.73 12.04 17.47
CA MET A 11 12.47 13.17 16.93
C MET A 11 11.55 14.04 16.11
N THR A 12 11.49 15.33 16.38
CA THR A 12 10.77 16.31 15.57
C THR A 12 11.78 17.19 14.85
N GLY A 13 11.68 17.30 13.53
CA GLY A 13 12.55 18.15 12.73
C GLY A 13 11.95 18.46 11.36
N GLN A 14 12.57 19.38 10.63
CA GLN A 14 12.21 19.68 9.25
C GLN A 14 12.87 18.69 8.30
N MET A 15 12.09 17.93 7.54
CA MET A 15 12.64 17.00 6.55
C MET A 15 13.22 17.77 5.37
N LEU A 16 14.51 17.55 5.08
CA LEU A 16 15.20 18.16 3.93
C LEU A 16 15.33 17.18 2.76
N ALA A 17 15.62 15.91 3.04
CA ALA A 17 15.84 14.89 2.02
C ALA A 17 15.55 13.49 2.56
N PHE A 18 15.26 12.56 1.65
CA PHE A 18 15.16 11.13 1.91
C PHE A 18 15.89 10.33 0.83
N ASP A 19 16.23 9.09 1.15
CA ASP A 19 16.89 8.13 0.25
C ASP A 19 16.06 6.85 0.11
N LYS A 20 16.39 5.99 -0.87
CA LYS A 20 15.78 4.67 -1.12
C LYS A 20 15.74 3.79 0.13
N HIS A 21 16.70 3.93 1.04
CA HIS A 21 16.76 3.18 2.30
C HIS A 21 16.03 3.85 3.46
N MET A 22 15.20 4.87 3.21
CA MET A 22 14.54 5.69 4.23
C MET A 22 15.50 6.44 5.16
N ASN A 23 16.74 6.70 4.71
CA ASN A 23 17.63 7.60 5.45
C ASN A 23 17.07 9.02 5.37
N LEU A 24 16.96 9.71 6.49
CA LEU A 24 16.36 11.04 6.57
C LEU A 24 17.37 12.10 6.98
N VAL A 25 17.31 13.24 6.30
CA VAL A 25 18.02 14.45 6.71
C VAL A 25 17.03 15.39 7.37
N LEU A 26 17.22 15.66 8.66
CA LEU A 26 16.35 16.51 9.48
C LEU A 26 17.11 17.77 9.91
N ALA A 27 16.55 18.96 9.66
CA ALA A 27 17.02 20.22 10.21
C ALA A 27 16.26 20.59 11.49
N ASP A 28 16.92 21.37 12.35
CA ASP A 28 16.40 21.86 13.64
C ASP A 28 15.73 20.77 14.48
N THR A 29 16.42 19.62 14.54
CA THR A 29 15.88 18.40 15.13
C THR A 29 15.88 18.48 16.65
N GLU A 30 14.76 18.13 17.27
CA GLU A 30 14.55 18.00 18.70
C GLU A 30 14.21 16.54 19.03
N GLU A 31 14.98 15.93 19.92
CA GLU A 31 14.76 14.58 20.44
C GLU A 31 13.97 14.65 21.75
N PHE A 32 12.87 13.91 21.81
CA PHE A 32 12.05 13.66 22.98
C PHE A 32 12.29 12.24 23.48
N ARG A 33 12.75 12.14 24.73
CA ARG A 33 12.97 10.86 25.41
C ARG A 33 12.04 10.75 26.61
N ARG A 34 11.33 9.63 26.72
CA ARG A 34 10.57 9.31 27.93
C ARG A 34 11.47 8.57 28.92
N VAL A 35 11.75 9.18 30.06
CA VAL A 35 12.54 8.57 31.14
C VAL A 35 11.62 8.24 32.31
N LYS A 36 11.57 6.97 32.71
CA LYS A 36 10.85 6.51 33.90
C LYS A 36 11.76 6.65 35.11
N ILE A 37 11.48 7.59 36.00
CA ILE A 37 12.19 7.74 37.27
C ILE A 37 11.34 7.10 38.36
N LYS A 38 11.90 6.12 39.07
CA LYS A 38 11.28 5.56 40.28
C LYS A 38 11.64 6.46 41.47
N GLN A 39 10.64 7.14 42.05
CA GLN A 39 10.82 7.79 43.35
C GLN A 39 10.43 6.80 44.46
N ASN A 40 11.37 6.48 45.34
CA ASN A 40 11.05 5.87 46.63
C ASN A 40 10.59 6.98 47.57
N LYS A 41 9.30 7.02 47.88
CA LYS A 41 8.78 7.82 49.00
C LYS A 41 8.98 7.02 50.29
N PRO A 42 9.53 7.61 51.38
CA PRO A 42 9.56 6.93 52.67
C PRO A 42 8.11 6.68 53.12
N ALA A 43 7.79 5.42 53.43
CA ALA A 43 6.47 5.03 53.89
C ALA A 43 6.23 5.55 55.31
N ALA A 44 5.03 6.08 55.58
CA ALA A 44 4.54 6.18 56.95
C ALA A 44 4.31 4.75 57.50
N PRO A 45 4.46 4.52 58.82
CA PRO A 45 4.33 3.17 59.39
C PRO A 45 2.92 2.63 59.14
N GLY A 46 2.81 1.50 58.43
CA GLY A 46 1.56 0.75 58.27
C GLY A 46 0.89 0.77 56.88
N SER A 47 1.49 1.36 55.84
CA SER A 47 0.96 1.25 54.47
C SER A 47 1.92 0.54 53.51
N SER A 48 1.39 -0.42 52.75
CA SER A 48 2.11 -1.13 51.68
C SER A 48 2.51 -0.13 50.59
N GLY A 49 3.82 0.13 50.45
CA GLY A 49 4.36 1.15 49.56
C GLY A 49 4.02 0.93 48.09
N SER A 50 3.18 1.79 47.52
CA SER A 50 2.98 1.86 46.07
C SER A 50 4.13 2.65 45.44
N SER A 51 4.96 1.97 44.65
CA SER A 51 6.00 2.62 43.84
C SER A 51 5.34 3.44 42.73
N GLN A 52 5.23 4.76 42.90
CA GLN A 52 4.79 5.64 41.81
C GLN A 52 5.94 5.87 40.82
N THR A 53 5.71 5.49 39.56
CA THR A 53 6.62 5.78 38.44
C THR A 53 6.20 7.10 37.81
N ILE A 54 7.07 8.10 37.83
CA ILE A 54 6.83 9.38 37.15
C ILE A 54 7.50 9.32 35.78
N GLU A 55 6.73 9.49 34.71
CA GLU A 55 7.25 9.61 33.35
C GLU A 55 7.69 11.07 33.13
N LYS A 56 9.00 11.31 33.02
CA LYS A 56 9.56 12.63 32.70
C LYS A 56 9.96 12.64 31.22
N GLU A 57 9.42 13.60 30.47
CA GLU A 57 9.79 13.83 29.08
C GLU A 57 11.01 14.77 29.03
N GLU A 58 12.14 14.25 28.56
CA GLU A 58 13.40 14.98 28.39
C GLU A 58 13.51 15.44 26.93
N LYS A 59 13.72 16.75 26.71
CA LYS A 59 13.89 17.36 25.39
C LYS A 59 15.37 17.70 25.16
N ARG A 60 15.95 17.24 24.05
CA ARG A 60 17.32 17.56 23.61
C ARG A 60 17.31 18.15 22.20
N THR A 61 17.93 19.30 22.02
CA THR A 61 18.11 19.90 20.69
C THR A 61 19.37 19.32 20.02
N LEU A 62 19.22 18.79 18.81
CA LEU A 62 20.29 18.17 18.02
C LEU A 62 20.69 19.01 16.80
N GLY A 63 19.78 19.83 16.26
CA GLY A 63 20.05 20.64 15.07
C GLY A 63 19.99 19.80 13.78
N LEU A 64 21.01 19.86 12.93
CA LEU A 64 21.05 19.08 11.68
C LEU A 64 21.45 17.62 11.98
N THR A 65 20.54 16.69 11.72
CA THR A 65 20.73 15.26 12.01
C THR A 65 20.44 14.40 10.79
N ILE A 66 21.25 13.37 10.57
CA ILE A 66 20.98 12.32 9.59
C ILE A 66 20.55 11.06 10.35
N VAL A 67 19.34 10.58 10.08
CA VAL A 67 18.77 9.37 10.69
C VAL A 67 18.83 8.24 9.68
N ARG A 68 19.40 7.10 10.09
CA ARG A 68 19.45 5.89 9.25
C ARG A 68 18.07 5.23 9.20
N GLY A 69 17.59 4.90 8.00
CA GLY A 69 16.22 4.41 7.80
C GLY A 69 15.90 3.08 8.46
N ALA A 70 16.91 2.23 8.70
CA ALA A 70 16.77 0.97 9.43
C ALA A 70 16.26 1.14 10.88
N HIS A 71 16.40 2.34 11.46
CA HIS A 71 15.96 2.63 12.83
C HIS A 71 14.58 3.30 12.89
N ILE A 72 13.98 3.65 11.75
CA ILE A 72 12.72 4.37 11.69
C ILE A 72 11.57 3.37 11.73
N VAL A 73 10.65 3.57 12.66
CA VAL A 73 9.42 2.76 12.80
C VAL A 73 8.24 3.46 12.16
N SER A 74 8.09 4.77 12.38
CA SER A 74 6.99 5.55 11.82
C SER A 74 7.34 7.02 11.62
N LEU A 75 6.62 7.64 10.68
CA LEU A 75 6.72 9.07 10.35
C LEU A 75 5.32 9.70 10.42
N SER A 76 5.20 10.88 11.01
CA SER A 76 3.97 11.66 11.00
C SER A 76 4.23 13.14 10.70
N VAL A 77 3.29 13.75 9.99
CA VAL A 77 3.34 15.18 9.66
C VAL A 77 2.85 15.97 10.88
N GLU A 78 3.72 16.82 11.41
CA GLU A 78 3.41 17.62 12.60
C GLU A 78 2.98 19.04 12.25
N SER A 79 3.59 19.64 11.23
CA SER A 79 3.30 21.01 10.80
C SER A 79 3.61 21.19 9.32
N GLU A 80 3.01 22.23 8.73
CA GLU A 80 3.31 22.69 7.38
C GLU A 80 4.78 23.14 7.25
N PRO A 81 5.39 23.03 6.05
CA PRO A 81 6.76 23.47 5.82
C PRO A 81 6.90 25.01 5.96
N PRO A 82 7.99 25.52 6.54
CA PRO A 82 8.28 26.95 6.57
C PRO A 82 8.35 27.54 5.16
N ALA A 83 7.72 28.72 4.97
CA ALA A 83 7.47 29.31 3.66
C ALA A 83 8.71 29.89 2.92
N ASP A 84 9.92 29.84 3.49
CA ASP A 84 11.11 30.47 2.89
C ASP A 84 12.33 29.53 2.80
N PRO A 85 12.90 29.28 1.60
CA PRO A 85 14.10 28.47 1.43
C PRO A 85 15.37 29.10 2.05
N SER A 86 15.40 30.42 2.30
CA SER A 86 16.56 31.09 2.90
C SER A 86 16.65 30.94 4.41
N ALA A 87 15.56 30.51 5.07
CA ALA A 87 15.57 30.16 6.49
C ALA A 87 16.31 28.84 6.77
N ARG A 88 16.69 28.09 5.73
CA ARG A 88 17.33 26.75 5.81
C ARG A 88 18.81 26.79 6.18
N LEU A 89 19.46 27.94 6.06
CA LEU A 89 20.86 28.15 6.42
C LEU A 89 20.87 29.22 7.50
N GLY A 90 21.20 28.81 8.74
CA GLY A 90 21.14 29.66 9.92
C GLY A 90 21.74 31.05 9.69
N LYS A 91 21.11 32.07 10.28
CA LYS A 91 21.56 33.47 10.27
C LYS A 91 23.06 33.55 10.61
N SER A 92 23.88 33.64 9.57
CA SER A 92 25.26 34.11 9.70
C SER A 92 25.20 35.62 9.75
N ALA A 93 25.14 36.19 10.95
CA ALA A 93 25.44 37.60 11.13
C ALA A 93 26.96 37.79 11.02
N PRO A 94 27.45 38.81 10.28
CA PRO A 94 28.88 39.02 10.12
C PRO A 94 29.46 39.66 11.38
N GLY A 95 30.40 38.97 12.00
CA GLY A 95 31.32 39.52 12.99
C GLY A 95 31.00 39.18 14.45
N GLY A 96 31.91 38.42 15.06
CA GLY A 96 32.08 38.40 16.51
C GLY A 96 31.79 37.06 17.18
N ILE A 97 32.88 36.38 17.58
CA ILE A 97 32.87 35.43 18.68
C ILE A 97 32.14 36.03 19.90
N SER A 98 31.23 35.29 20.54
CA SER A 98 30.82 35.62 21.89
C SER A 98 30.58 34.36 22.71
N SER A 99 31.57 34.08 23.54
CA SER A 99 31.54 33.19 24.68
C SER A 99 30.38 33.55 25.63
N THR A 100 29.55 32.58 25.96
CA THR A 100 28.57 32.68 27.05
C THR A 100 29.28 32.55 28.40
N LEU A 101 29.92 33.62 28.87
CA LEU A 101 30.13 33.81 30.31
C LEU A 101 28.91 34.48 30.92
N ALA A 102 28.38 33.84 31.96
CA ALA A 102 27.29 34.33 32.78
C ALA A 102 27.67 35.63 33.53
N ALA A 103 26.69 36.52 33.71
CA ALA A 103 26.77 37.62 34.67
C ALA A 103 25.37 37.98 35.22
N GLY A 104 25.11 37.50 36.43
CA GLY A 104 24.79 38.28 37.65
C GLY A 104 23.58 39.24 37.73
N PRO A 105 22.97 39.39 38.93
CA PRO A 105 21.78 40.18 39.15
C PRO A 105 22.10 41.66 39.45
N GLY A 106 21.44 42.57 38.71
CA GLY A 106 21.40 44.00 39.00
C GLY A 106 21.50 44.84 37.73
N VAL A 107 20.43 45.57 37.37
CA VAL A 107 20.40 46.96 36.85
C VAL A 107 18.98 47.30 36.34
N ALA A 108 18.41 48.29 37.05
CA ALA A 108 17.32 49.25 36.82
C ALA A 108 16.18 49.05 35.79
N ARG A 109 14.95 49.16 36.33
CA ARG A 109 13.68 49.51 35.67
C ARG A 109 13.54 51.03 35.48
N PRO A 110 12.70 51.52 34.56
CA PRO A 110 11.99 52.79 34.73
C PRO A 110 10.50 52.60 35.13
N ALA A 111 10.10 53.33 36.19
CA ALA A 111 8.72 53.62 36.62
C ALA A 111 8.19 54.86 35.85
N GLY A 112 6.91 55.20 35.69
CA GLY A 112 5.60 54.73 36.16
C GLY A 112 4.51 55.77 35.80
N ARG A 113 3.25 55.51 36.24
CA ARG A 113 1.97 56.30 36.21
C ARG A 113 0.92 55.68 35.26
N GLY A 114 -0.28 55.26 35.67
CA GLY A 114 -0.97 55.22 36.96
C GLY A 114 -2.38 54.61 36.78
N ALA A 115 -3.05 54.32 37.91
CA ALA A 115 -4.48 54.00 38.10
C ALA A 115 -4.99 52.55 37.83
N ALA A 116 -5.28 51.84 38.94
CA ALA A 116 -6.34 50.81 39.09
C ALA A 116 -7.64 51.51 39.60
N PRO A 117 -8.78 50.85 39.94
CA PRO A 117 -9.24 49.43 39.86
C PRO A 117 -10.59 49.34 39.06
N VAL A 118 -11.34 48.24 38.86
CA VAL A 118 -12.26 47.50 39.78
C VAL A 118 -12.83 46.25 39.04
N PRO A 119 -13.03 45.08 39.70
CA PRO A 119 -13.75 43.88 39.20
C PRO A 119 -15.23 43.88 39.66
N PRO A 120 -16.21 43.10 39.10
CA PRO A 120 -16.43 41.69 39.48
C PRO A 120 -17.16 40.85 38.38
N SER A 121 -17.16 39.51 38.37
CA SER A 121 -18.19 38.63 38.97
C SER A 121 -18.20 37.33 38.12
N LEU A 122 -18.01 36.13 38.68
CA LEU A 122 -18.94 35.28 39.43
C LEU A 122 -20.01 34.60 38.53
N ALA A 123 -19.76 33.34 38.16
CA ALA A 123 -20.75 32.23 38.16
C ALA A 123 -20.19 30.96 37.48
N GLY A 124 -19.94 29.90 38.24
CA GLY A 124 -20.36 28.55 37.84
C GLY A 124 -21.70 28.23 38.55
N PRO A 125 -22.17 26.96 38.65
CA PRO A 125 -21.77 25.71 37.98
C PRO A 125 -23.00 24.97 37.37
N ALA A 126 -22.80 23.83 36.70
CA ALA A 126 -23.59 22.60 36.97
C ALA A 126 -23.20 21.44 36.04
N ALA A 127 -23.00 20.29 36.68
CA ALA A 127 -22.87 18.99 36.07
C ALA A 127 -24.20 18.21 36.23
N GLY A 128 -24.50 17.36 35.24
CA GLY A 128 -25.29 16.13 35.42
C GLY A 128 -26.75 16.18 34.99
N VAL A 129 -27.12 15.34 34.01
CA VAL A 129 -27.97 14.13 34.15
C VAL A 129 -28.45 13.67 32.77
N GLY A 130 -28.52 12.35 32.59
CA GLY A 130 -28.63 11.63 31.33
C GLY A 130 -29.88 11.88 30.47
N GLY A 131 -29.79 11.42 29.21
CA GLY A 131 -30.95 11.29 28.33
C GLY A 131 -30.56 11.07 26.87
N GLY A 132 -30.78 9.86 26.37
CA GLY A 132 -31.12 9.60 24.96
C GLY A 132 -29.97 9.48 23.96
N ALA A 133 -29.84 8.29 23.36
CA ALA A 133 -29.09 8.08 22.13
C ALA A 133 -29.68 8.93 20.99
N PRO A 134 -28.87 9.72 20.25
CA PRO A 134 -29.35 10.39 19.03
C PRO A 134 -29.30 9.46 17.81
N PRO A 135 -30.14 9.70 16.79
CA PRO A 135 -30.38 8.79 15.68
C PRO A 135 -29.19 8.71 14.73
N GLY A 136 -29.08 7.56 14.05
CA GLY A 136 -27.99 7.20 13.15
C GLY A 136 -27.65 8.28 12.12
N PHE A 137 -26.37 8.61 12.06
CA PHE A 137 -25.82 9.40 10.96
C PHE A 137 -25.92 8.61 9.65
N PRO A 138 -26.33 9.25 8.53
CA PRO A 138 -26.30 8.64 7.21
C PRO A 138 -24.89 8.20 6.88
N GLY A 139 -24.71 6.92 6.57
CA GLY A 139 -23.42 6.36 6.21
C GLY A 139 -22.80 7.14 5.04
N PHE A 140 -21.63 7.72 5.28
CA PHE A 140 -20.73 8.11 4.20
C PHE A 140 -20.53 6.90 3.28
N PRO A 141 -20.54 7.07 1.94
CA PRO A 141 -20.19 5.99 1.03
C PRO A 141 -18.71 5.69 1.23
N GLY A 142 -18.42 4.74 2.11
CA GLY A 142 -17.08 4.28 2.40
C GLY A 142 -16.41 3.83 1.11
N ALA A 143 -15.16 4.28 0.96
CA ALA A 143 -14.25 3.93 -0.12
C ALA A 143 -14.37 2.45 -0.53
N PRO A 144 -14.25 2.14 -1.84
CA PRO A 144 -14.28 0.76 -2.31
C PRO A 144 -13.20 -0.06 -1.57
N PRO A 145 -13.48 -1.32 -1.22
CA PRO A 145 -12.56 -2.11 -0.43
C PRO A 145 -11.26 -2.33 -1.20
N PHE A 146 -10.17 -1.79 -0.66
CA PHE A 146 -8.81 -2.22 -0.95
C PHE A 146 -8.72 -3.71 -0.60
N GLY A 147 -8.49 -4.55 -1.62
CA GLY A 147 -8.43 -6.00 -1.45
C GLY A 147 -8.64 -6.69 -2.78
N GLY A 148 -7.52 -7.07 -3.41
CA GLY A 148 -7.45 -7.65 -4.74
C GLY A 148 -8.53 -8.68 -5.02
N ARG A 149 -9.18 -8.50 -6.17
CA ARG A 149 -9.82 -9.61 -6.87
C ARG A 149 -8.68 -10.62 -7.08
N GLY A 150 -8.79 -11.83 -6.54
CA GLY A 150 -7.73 -12.85 -6.64
C GLY A 150 -7.61 -13.42 -8.05
N GLY A 151 -7.43 -12.55 -9.05
CA GLY A 151 -7.14 -12.93 -10.43
C GLY A 151 -5.64 -12.90 -10.71
N LEU A 152 -5.28 -13.28 -11.92
CA LEU A 152 -3.90 -13.36 -12.40
C LEU A 152 -3.19 -12.00 -12.45
N PHE A 153 -3.93 -10.93 -12.76
CA PHE A 153 -3.43 -9.55 -12.71
C PHE A 153 -3.71 -8.97 -11.33
N GLU A 154 -2.65 -8.52 -10.66
CA GLU A 154 -2.60 -8.24 -9.24
C GLU A 154 -2.18 -6.81 -8.88
N GLY A 155 -1.61 -6.02 -9.80
CA GLY A 155 -1.24 -4.63 -9.51
C GLY A 155 -0.35 -3.91 -10.54
N ASP A 156 0.36 -2.91 -10.02
CA ASP A 156 1.32 -2.03 -10.70
C ASP A 156 2.39 -2.78 -11.48
N VAL A 157 2.90 -3.88 -10.91
CA VAL A 157 3.90 -4.75 -11.52
C VAL A 157 3.50 -5.27 -12.91
N ASP A 158 2.24 -5.68 -13.06
CA ASP A 158 1.76 -6.22 -14.33
C ASP A 158 1.68 -5.13 -15.40
N LEU A 159 1.32 -3.92 -14.96
CA LEU A 159 1.26 -2.75 -15.82
C LEU A 159 2.68 -2.36 -16.26
N ASP A 160 3.65 -2.35 -15.36
CA ASP A 160 5.06 -2.07 -15.66
C ASP A 160 5.62 -3.05 -16.69
N PHE A 161 5.35 -4.36 -16.53
CA PHE A 161 5.78 -5.34 -17.53
C PHE A 161 5.07 -5.18 -18.87
N ALA A 162 3.78 -4.88 -18.87
CA ALA A 162 3.07 -4.62 -20.11
C ALA A 162 3.59 -3.35 -20.81
N VAL A 163 4.01 -2.33 -20.05
CA VAL A 163 4.70 -1.13 -20.57
C VAL A 163 6.07 -1.50 -21.14
N ALA A 164 6.84 -2.35 -20.46
CA ALA A 164 8.14 -2.81 -20.97
C ALA A 164 8.01 -3.53 -22.33
N ILE A 165 7.01 -4.41 -22.50
CA ILE A 165 6.73 -5.05 -23.81
C ILE A 165 6.40 -3.99 -24.87
N ASN A 166 5.66 -2.97 -24.48
CA ASN A 166 5.29 -1.86 -25.34
C ASN A 166 6.51 -1.03 -25.80
N GLU A 167 7.48 -0.80 -24.91
CA GLU A 167 8.73 -0.10 -25.21
C GLU A 167 9.67 -0.95 -26.08
N ASP A 168 9.71 -2.25 -25.82
CA ASP A 168 10.48 -3.23 -26.57
C ASP A 168 9.99 -3.40 -28.01
N PHE A 169 8.70 -3.16 -28.25
CA PHE A 169 8.06 -3.24 -29.55
C PHE A 169 7.27 -1.94 -29.83
N PRO A 170 7.96 -0.83 -30.20
CA PRO A 170 7.36 0.49 -30.37
C PRO A 170 6.56 0.56 -31.68
N ILE A 171 5.40 -0.09 -31.69
CA ILE A 171 4.50 -0.18 -32.83
C ILE A 171 3.37 0.83 -32.66
N LYS A 172 3.05 1.54 -33.73
CA LYS A 172 1.97 2.52 -33.74
C LYS A 172 0.63 1.84 -33.40
N ASP A 173 -0.13 2.46 -32.51
CA ASP A 173 -1.45 2.01 -32.07
C ASP A 173 -1.44 0.61 -31.39
N PHE A 174 -0.27 0.16 -30.92
CA PHE A 174 -0.11 -1.06 -30.13
C PHE A 174 0.02 -0.72 -28.65
N ALA A 175 -0.87 -1.24 -27.80
CA ALA A 175 -0.73 -1.09 -26.35
C ALA A 175 -1.29 -2.26 -25.56
N LEU A 176 -0.41 -3.16 -25.13
CA LEU A 176 -0.76 -4.25 -24.20
C LEU A 176 -1.08 -3.70 -22.81
N SER A 177 -0.40 -2.63 -22.39
CA SER A 177 -0.66 -1.95 -21.10
C SER A 177 -2.10 -1.46 -20.95
N LYS A 178 -2.78 -1.09 -22.05
CA LYS A 178 -4.20 -0.72 -22.04
C LYS A 178 -5.14 -1.92 -21.84
N MET A 179 -4.64 -3.13 -22.12
CA MET A 179 -5.31 -4.37 -21.80
C MET A 179 -4.89 -4.92 -20.43
N VAL A 180 -4.14 -4.20 -19.59
CA VAL A 180 -4.02 -4.57 -18.17
C VAL A 180 -5.09 -3.79 -17.40
N HIS A 181 -5.67 -4.40 -16.37
CA HIS A 181 -6.81 -3.81 -15.68
C HIS A 181 -6.41 -2.49 -14.98
N GLN A 182 -6.86 -1.36 -15.54
CA GLN A 182 -6.43 -0.02 -15.11
C GLN A 182 -7.13 0.52 -13.85
N THR A 183 -7.90 -0.28 -13.12
CA THR A 183 -8.50 0.18 -11.85
C THR A 183 -7.50 0.19 -10.69
N ASP A 184 -6.24 0.45 -11.00
CA ASP A 184 -5.17 0.49 -10.03
C ASP A 184 -5.49 1.51 -8.92
N GLN A 185 -4.88 1.30 -7.76
CA GLN A 185 -5.20 1.85 -6.43
C GLN A 185 -5.13 3.38 -6.31
N MET A 186 -4.76 4.06 -7.40
CA MET A 186 -4.58 5.51 -7.46
C MET A 186 -5.53 6.20 -8.46
N ALA A 187 -6.39 5.45 -9.17
CA ALA A 187 -7.38 6.04 -10.05
C ALA A 187 -8.40 6.86 -9.23
N GLY A 188 -8.55 8.14 -9.56
CA GLY A 188 -9.53 9.01 -8.92
C GLY A 188 -10.97 8.47 -9.04
N PRO A 189 -11.90 8.92 -8.19
CA PRO A 189 -13.28 8.39 -8.15
C PRO A 189 -13.99 8.44 -9.51
N ASP A 190 -13.72 9.45 -10.33
CA ASP A 190 -14.32 9.60 -11.65
C ASP A 190 -13.74 8.63 -12.68
N MET A 191 -12.43 8.37 -12.63
CA MET A 191 -11.80 7.34 -13.46
C MET A 191 -12.30 5.94 -13.11
N LEU A 192 -12.50 5.65 -11.81
CA LEU A 192 -13.09 4.38 -11.38
C LEU A 192 -14.54 4.20 -11.87
N LYS A 193 -15.31 5.28 -12.02
CA LYS A 193 -16.65 5.22 -12.62
C LYS A 193 -16.55 4.97 -14.13
N PHE A 194 -15.66 5.68 -14.80
CA PHE A 194 -15.40 5.49 -16.24
C PHE A 194 -14.99 4.04 -16.55
N TYR A 195 -14.06 3.45 -15.80
CA TYR A 195 -13.65 2.06 -16.02
C TYR A 195 -14.75 1.02 -15.75
N LYS A 196 -15.83 1.40 -15.07
CA LYS A 196 -17.01 0.56 -14.86
C LYS A 196 -18.11 0.80 -15.89
N SER A 197 -17.94 1.79 -16.76
CA SER A 197 -18.95 2.22 -17.71
C SER A 197 -18.98 1.31 -18.95
N ASP A 198 -20.13 1.26 -19.62
CA ASP A 198 -20.27 0.48 -20.84
C ASP A 198 -19.53 1.11 -22.02
N GLU A 199 -19.29 2.42 -21.98
CA GLU A 199 -18.44 3.13 -22.93
C GLU A 199 -17.01 2.60 -22.89
N TYR A 200 -16.40 2.52 -21.70
CA TYR A 200 -15.05 1.99 -21.56
C TYR A 200 -14.97 0.51 -21.98
N ARG A 201 -15.99 -0.30 -21.66
CA ARG A 201 -16.06 -1.70 -22.11
C ARG A 201 -16.05 -1.82 -23.64
N LYS A 202 -16.74 -0.92 -24.35
CA LYS A 202 -16.74 -0.89 -25.82
C LYS A 202 -15.38 -0.45 -26.35
N GLU A 203 -14.78 0.57 -25.75
CA GLU A 203 -13.44 1.04 -26.12
C GLU A 203 -12.38 -0.07 -25.96
N LEU A 204 -12.36 -0.73 -24.80
CA LEU A 204 -11.45 -1.83 -24.50
C LEU A 204 -11.62 -2.98 -25.49
N LYS A 205 -12.85 -3.35 -25.86
CA LYS A 205 -13.12 -4.36 -26.90
C LYS A 205 -12.51 -3.96 -28.25
N GLY A 206 -12.62 -2.69 -28.63
CA GLY A 206 -12.00 -2.17 -29.85
C GLY A 206 -10.46 -2.24 -29.81
N GLN A 207 -9.86 -1.88 -28.67
CA GLN A 207 -8.42 -1.96 -28.46
C GLN A 207 -7.92 -3.41 -28.51
N VAL A 208 -8.59 -4.34 -27.83
CA VAL A 208 -8.30 -5.79 -27.87
C VAL A 208 -8.33 -6.32 -29.30
N ALA A 209 -9.34 -5.94 -30.09
CA ALA A 209 -9.44 -6.36 -31.48
C ALA A 209 -8.30 -5.81 -32.36
N ASN A 210 -7.89 -4.55 -32.15
CA ASN A 210 -6.76 -3.94 -32.86
C ASN A 210 -5.44 -4.61 -32.51
N VAL A 211 -5.17 -4.81 -31.21
CA VAL A 211 -3.98 -5.50 -30.70
C VAL A 211 -3.89 -6.91 -31.27
N ARG A 212 -4.99 -7.68 -31.25
CA ARG A 212 -5.05 -9.02 -31.82
C ARG A 212 -4.61 -9.05 -33.29
N LYS A 213 -5.09 -8.10 -34.10
CA LYS A 213 -4.72 -8.03 -35.53
C LYS A 213 -3.21 -7.87 -35.72
N GLN A 214 -2.56 -7.08 -34.86
CA GLN A 214 -1.11 -6.87 -34.92
C GLN A 214 -0.34 -8.09 -34.40
N LEU A 215 -0.83 -8.72 -33.33
CA LEU A 215 -0.26 -9.96 -32.79
C LEU A 215 -0.31 -11.10 -33.83
N ASP A 216 -1.46 -11.30 -34.47
CA ASP A 216 -1.67 -12.32 -35.50
C ASP A 216 -0.88 -12.05 -36.80
N ALA A 217 -0.37 -10.82 -37.00
CA ALA A 217 0.51 -10.49 -38.12
C ALA A 217 1.98 -10.94 -37.90
N GLY A 218 2.24 -11.71 -36.85
CA GLY A 218 3.57 -12.27 -36.52
C GLY A 218 4.29 -11.53 -35.39
N LEU A 219 3.64 -10.58 -34.72
CA LEU A 219 4.21 -9.94 -33.53
C LEU A 219 4.15 -10.87 -32.30
N CYS A 220 3.13 -11.73 -32.20
CA CYS A 220 3.01 -12.69 -31.10
C CYS A 220 4.27 -13.57 -30.98
N ASP A 221 4.69 -14.15 -32.11
CA ASP A 221 5.89 -14.99 -32.19
C ASP A 221 7.15 -14.23 -31.74
N LYS A 222 7.33 -12.99 -32.22
CA LYS A 222 8.49 -12.16 -31.87
C LYS A 222 8.55 -11.83 -30.39
N ILE A 223 7.40 -11.65 -29.75
CA ILE A 223 7.34 -11.41 -28.31
C ILE A 223 7.81 -12.67 -27.56
N PHE A 224 7.32 -13.87 -27.92
CA PHE A 224 7.79 -15.11 -27.29
C PHE A 224 9.28 -15.38 -27.54
N GLU A 225 9.77 -15.16 -28.76
CA GLU A 225 11.20 -15.30 -29.10
C GLU A 225 12.11 -14.40 -28.25
N LYS A 226 11.62 -13.22 -27.82
CA LYS A 226 12.36 -12.31 -26.96
C LYS A 226 12.31 -12.69 -25.49
N TYR A 227 11.14 -13.07 -24.96
CA TYR A 227 10.97 -13.25 -23.51
C TYR A 227 11.25 -14.67 -23.01
N ARG A 228 11.03 -15.72 -23.82
CA ARG A 228 11.34 -17.10 -23.40
C ARG A 228 12.79 -17.29 -22.97
N PRO A 229 13.80 -16.77 -23.69
CA PRO A 229 15.20 -16.95 -23.28
C PRO A 229 15.54 -16.26 -21.95
N LEU A 230 14.69 -15.33 -21.48
CA LEU A 230 14.90 -14.54 -20.26
C LEU A 230 14.23 -15.16 -19.02
N GLU A 231 13.72 -16.39 -19.10
CA GLU A 231 13.01 -17.06 -18.00
C GLU A 231 13.86 -17.25 -16.73
N HIS A 232 15.18 -17.38 -16.91
CA HIS A 232 16.14 -17.55 -15.83
C HIS A 232 16.54 -16.22 -15.16
N GLU A 233 16.13 -15.08 -15.73
CA GLU A 233 16.33 -13.79 -15.07
C GLU A 233 15.37 -13.63 -13.89
N LYS A 234 15.64 -12.62 -13.05
CA LYS A 234 14.73 -12.26 -11.97
C LYS A 234 13.32 -11.95 -12.51
N ASP A 235 12.34 -12.65 -11.97
CA ASP A 235 10.93 -12.64 -12.39
C ASP A 235 10.70 -13.11 -13.83
N GLY A 236 11.69 -13.73 -14.48
CA GLY A 236 11.62 -14.15 -15.89
C GLY A 236 10.46 -15.10 -16.17
N GLN A 237 10.30 -16.11 -15.31
CA GLN A 237 9.18 -17.05 -15.40
C GLN A 237 7.82 -16.34 -15.33
N PHE A 238 7.66 -15.38 -14.41
CA PHE A 238 6.44 -14.58 -14.29
C PHE A 238 6.18 -13.72 -15.53
N ARG A 239 7.22 -13.09 -16.09
CA ARG A 239 7.10 -12.29 -17.31
C ARG A 239 6.58 -13.12 -18.47
N VAL A 240 7.08 -14.34 -18.63
CA VAL A 240 6.61 -15.23 -19.72
C VAL A 240 5.16 -15.64 -19.53
N ILE A 241 4.74 -15.91 -18.29
CA ILE A 241 3.33 -16.18 -17.96
C ILE A 241 2.46 -14.96 -18.28
N LEU A 242 2.92 -13.77 -17.93
CA LEU A 242 2.21 -12.52 -18.19
C LEU A 242 2.09 -12.25 -19.70
N VAL A 243 3.15 -12.51 -20.48
CA VAL A 243 3.11 -12.49 -21.95
C VAL A 243 2.01 -13.43 -22.44
N GLY A 244 2.01 -14.70 -22.00
CA GLY A 244 0.99 -15.67 -22.37
C GLY A 244 -0.44 -15.21 -22.03
N ALA A 245 -0.63 -14.64 -20.84
CA ALA A 245 -1.90 -14.11 -20.40
C ALA A 245 -2.37 -12.91 -21.25
N LEU A 246 -1.47 -12.00 -21.61
CA LEU A 246 -1.77 -10.87 -22.49
C LEU A 246 -2.14 -11.34 -23.91
N MET A 247 -1.46 -12.37 -24.42
CA MET A 247 -1.79 -12.98 -25.72
C MET A 247 -3.18 -13.64 -25.70
N MET A 248 -3.50 -14.39 -24.64
CA MET A 248 -4.84 -14.98 -24.46
C MET A 248 -5.92 -13.91 -24.27
N ARG A 249 -5.59 -12.81 -23.57
CA ARG A 249 -6.49 -11.67 -23.40
C ARG A 249 -6.77 -10.97 -24.72
N ALA A 250 -5.78 -10.86 -25.60
CA ALA A 250 -6.01 -10.39 -26.96
C ALA A 250 -6.80 -11.40 -27.81
N GLY A 251 -6.78 -12.69 -27.44
CA GLY A 251 -7.25 -13.78 -28.30
C GLY A 251 -6.36 -13.99 -29.51
N ALA A 252 -5.06 -13.68 -29.37
CA ALA A 252 -4.06 -13.87 -30.43
C ALA A 252 -3.84 -15.36 -30.71
N LYS A 253 -3.34 -15.69 -31.91
CA LYS A 253 -2.88 -17.02 -32.29
C LYS A 253 -1.53 -17.30 -31.63
N ILE A 254 -1.51 -18.25 -30.70
CA ILE A 254 -0.32 -18.70 -29.97
C ILE A 254 0.06 -20.07 -30.55
N LYS A 255 1.36 -20.34 -30.76
CA LYS A 255 1.82 -21.65 -31.24
C LYS A 255 1.59 -22.72 -30.18
N GLN A 256 1.44 -23.97 -30.62
CA GLN A 256 1.25 -25.08 -29.68
C GLN A 256 2.45 -25.26 -28.76
N ASP A 257 3.67 -25.21 -29.30
CA ASP A 257 4.92 -25.20 -28.53
C ASP A 257 4.96 -24.07 -27.51
N ASP A 258 4.31 -22.95 -27.82
CA ASP A 258 4.24 -21.83 -26.89
C ASP A 258 3.29 -22.11 -25.72
N LEU A 259 2.13 -22.68 -26.01
CA LEU A 259 1.11 -23.08 -25.03
C LEU A 259 1.60 -24.20 -24.11
N ASP A 260 2.26 -25.21 -24.67
CA ASP A 260 2.76 -26.36 -23.91
C ASP A 260 3.83 -25.93 -22.90
N HIS A 261 4.74 -25.06 -23.33
CA HIS A 261 5.75 -24.46 -22.45
C HIS A 261 5.13 -23.58 -21.36
N LEU A 262 4.14 -22.74 -21.68
CA LEU A 262 3.43 -21.95 -20.68
C LEU A 262 2.75 -22.82 -19.62
N LYS A 263 2.22 -23.97 -20.02
CA LYS A 263 1.61 -24.93 -19.12
C LYS A 263 2.64 -25.59 -18.21
N GLU A 264 3.74 -26.08 -18.77
CA GLU A 264 4.85 -26.67 -18.00
C GLU A 264 5.41 -25.67 -16.98
N LEU A 265 5.65 -24.43 -17.43
CA LEU A 265 6.12 -23.34 -16.57
C LEU A 265 5.13 -23.03 -15.45
N ALA A 266 3.84 -22.93 -15.77
CA ALA A 266 2.77 -22.69 -14.79
C ALA A 266 2.65 -23.82 -13.77
N ASP A 267 2.71 -25.07 -14.21
CA ASP A 267 2.62 -26.25 -13.36
C ASP A 267 3.82 -26.34 -12.40
N GLY A 268 5.02 -26.02 -12.88
CA GLY A 268 6.27 -26.04 -12.11
C GLY A 268 6.41 -24.97 -11.01
N MET A 269 5.66 -23.86 -11.09
CA MET A 269 5.69 -22.81 -10.05
C MET A 269 4.81 -23.17 -8.86
N GLU A 270 5.25 -22.92 -7.63
CA GLU A 270 4.38 -23.05 -6.46
C GLU A 270 3.37 -21.91 -6.39
N GLY A 271 2.11 -22.22 -6.05
CA GLY A 271 1.05 -21.22 -5.93
C GLY A 271 0.92 -20.75 -4.48
N GLU A 272 1.15 -19.48 -4.20
CA GLU A 272 1.03 -18.96 -2.83
C GLU A 272 -0.42 -18.84 -2.38
N HIS A 273 -0.72 -19.44 -1.23
CA HIS A 273 -2.04 -19.36 -0.61
C HIS A 273 -2.13 -18.16 0.34
N GLY A 274 -3.00 -17.20 0.03
CA GLY A 274 -3.34 -16.11 0.93
C GLY A 274 -3.60 -14.79 0.21
N PHE A 275 -3.73 -13.70 0.97
CA PHE A 275 -3.56 -12.34 0.46
C PHE A 275 -2.08 -11.97 0.69
N SER A 276 -1.14 -12.66 0.03
CA SER A 276 0.18 -12.06 -0.09
C SER A 276 0.01 -10.83 -0.98
N TYR A 277 0.53 -9.69 -0.52
CA TYR A 277 0.74 -8.57 -1.41
C TYR A 277 1.77 -9.08 -2.41
N GLY A 278 1.37 -9.29 -3.66
CA GLY A 278 2.30 -9.63 -4.74
C GLY A 278 3.52 -8.70 -4.61
N ARG A 279 4.69 -9.31 -4.38
CA ARG A 279 6.00 -8.68 -4.12
C ARG A 279 6.28 -7.91 -2.82
N ALA A 280 5.33 -7.58 -1.94
CA ALA A 280 5.74 -6.91 -0.69
C ALA A 280 6.53 -7.85 0.25
N PHE A 281 6.43 -9.16 0.04
CA PHE A 281 7.17 -10.19 0.79
C PHE A 281 8.56 -10.51 0.20
N ASP A 282 8.80 -10.17 -1.08
CA ASP A 282 10.06 -10.37 -1.83
C ASP A 282 11.19 -9.42 -1.39
N ILE A 283 10.86 -8.32 -0.72
CA ILE A 283 11.88 -7.42 -0.16
C ILE A 283 12.62 -8.10 1.01
N LEU A 284 12.03 -9.15 1.61
CA LEU A 284 12.56 -9.81 2.80
C LEU A 284 13.06 -11.25 2.58
N HIS A 285 12.64 -11.95 1.53
CA HIS A 285 13.02 -13.35 1.28
C HIS A 285 13.64 -13.46 -0.12
N GLN A 286 14.93 -13.78 -0.17
CA GLN A 286 15.72 -13.96 -1.40
C GLN A 286 15.34 -15.22 -2.21
N ASP A 287 14.22 -15.86 -1.88
CA ASP A 287 13.82 -17.14 -2.47
C ASP A 287 12.97 -16.88 -3.73
N GLU A 288 13.59 -17.12 -4.89
CA GLU A 288 13.10 -16.85 -6.26
C GLU A 288 11.83 -17.62 -6.70
N LYS A 289 11.11 -18.29 -5.79
CA LYS A 289 10.25 -19.44 -6.15
C LYS A 289 8.74 -19.21 -6.18
N SER A 290 8.23 -18.02 -5.88
CA SER A 290 6.77 -17.84 -5.78
C SER A 290 6.23 -16.56 -6.41
N PRO A 291 6.15 -16.48 -7.75
CA PRO A 291 5.66 -15.27 -8.41
C PRO A 291 4.12 -15.17 -8.51
N LEU A 292 3.38 -16.27 -8.31
CA LEU A 292 1.94 -16.31 -8.53
C LEU A 292 1.18 -16.69 -7.26
N ARG A 293 0.13 -15.90 -6.92
CA ARG A 293 -0.86 -16.39 -5.96
C ARG A 293 -1.61 -17.56 -6.55
N TYR A 294 -2.00 -18.48 -5.68
CA TYR A 294 -2.75 -19.68 -6.07
C TYR A 294 -3.99 -19.37 -6.94
N PRO A 295 -4.88 -18.41 -6.59
CA PRO A 295 -6.02 -18.06 -7.43
C PRO A 295 -5.64 -17.60 -8.85
N GLY A 296 -4.55 -16.82 -8.98
CA GLY A 296 -4.03 -16.38 -10.27
C GLY A 296 -3.46 -17.55 -11.08
N LYS A 297 -2.66 -18.42 -10.44
CA LYS A 297 -2.12 -19.65 -11.06
C LYS A 297 -3.24 -20.52 -11.62
N VAL A 298 -4.25 -20.86 -10.82
CA VAL A 298 -5.35 -21.73 -11.30
C VAL A 298 -6.19 -21.05 -12.37
N GLN A 299 -6.40 -19.73 -12.31
CA GLN A 299 -7.07 -18.99 -13.38
C GLN A 299 -6.29 -19.07 -14.70
N PHE A 300 -4.95 -18.99 -14.64
CA PHE A 300 -4.09 -19.12 -15.81
C PHE A 300 -4.06 -20.55 -16.38
N LEU A 301 -3.94 -21.57 -15.54
CA LEU A 301 -4.00 -22.97 -15.97
C LEU A 301 -5.33 -23.29 -16.66
N THR A 302 -6.45 -22.86 -16.07
CA THR A 302 -7.77 -23.00 -16.70
C THR A 302 -7.90 -22.18 -17.98
N ALA A 303 -7.17 -21.07 -18.11
CA ALA A 303 -7.09 -20.30 -19.34
C ALA A 303 -6.41 -21.06 -20.46
N LEU A 304 -5.30 -21.74 -20.17
CA LEU A 304 -4.60 -22.61 -21.11
C LEU A 304 -5.49 -23.77 -21.54
N GLU A 305 -6.17 -24.44 -20.62
CA GLU A 305 -7.05 -25.58 -20.92
C GLU A 305 -8.23 -25.20 -21.82
N ASN A 306 -8.78 -24.01 -21.65
CA ASN A 306 -9.92 -23.51 -22.43
C ASN A 306 -9.52 -22.54 -23.55
N TYR A 307 -8.23 -22.47 -23.89
CA TYR A 307 -7.73 -21.55 -24.90
C TYR A 307 -8.34 -21.84 -26.27
N LYS A 308 -8.79 -20.77 -26.95
CA LYS A 308 -9.30 -20.82 -28.32
C LYS A 308 -8.77 -19.61 -29.09
N ALA A 309 -8.01 -19.87 -30.15
CA ALA A 309 -7.49 -18.81 -31.01
C ALA A 309 -8.63 -17.92 -31.54
N GLY A 310 -8.43 -16.60 -31.51
CA GLY A 310 -9.44 -15.63 -31.93
C GLY A 310 -10.51 -15.32 -30.88
N VAL A 311 -10.54 -15.99 -29.73
CA VAL A 311 -11.48 -15.71 -28.64
C VAL A 311 -10.73 -15.03 -27.48
N PRO A 312 -10.93 -13.71 -27.25
CA PRO A 312 -10.34 -13.01 -26.11
C PRO A 312 -10.78 -13.62 -24.78
N ARG A 313 -9.86 -13.76 -23.83
CA ARG A 313 -10.16 -14.18 -22.46
C ARG A 313 -10.08 -13.02 -21.47
N ASP A 314 -11.13 -12.80 -20.69
CA ASP A 314 -11.14 -11.75 -19.67
C ASP A 314 -10.65 -12.28 -18.32
N PHE A 315 -9.41 -11.93 -17.95
CA PHE A 315 -8.84 -12.25 -16.64
C PHE A 315 -9.34 -11.34 -15.51
N GLY A 316 -10.08 -10.27 -15.83
CA GLY A 316 -10.66 -9.33 -14.87
C GLY A 316 -12.04 -9.75 -14.33
N GLU A 317 -12.67 -10.74 -14.96
CA GLU A 317 -13.92 -11.34 -14.49
C GLU A 317 -13.72 -12.12 -13.18
N PRO A 318 -14.77 -12.23 -12.34
CA PRO A 318 -14.71 -13.10 -11.16
C PRO A 318 -14.38 -14.54 -11.54
N SER A 319 -13.26 -15.05 -11.03
CA SER A 319 -12.82 -16.44 -11.18
C SER A 319 -13.00 -17.23 -9.88
N CYS A 320 -13.22 -18.55 -10.00
CA CYS A 320 -13.25 -19.41 -8.83
C CYS A 320 -11.87 -19.51 -8.17
N PHE A 321 -11.80 -19.26 -6.86
CA PHE A 321 -10.57 -19.31 -6.07
C PHE A 321 -9.90 -20.69 -6.00
N ASN A 322 -10.64 -21.74 -6.34
CA ASN A 322 -10.14 -23.11 -6.31
C ASN A 322 -9.74 -23.61 -7.70
N CYS A 323 -10.63 -23.44 -8.68
CA CYS A 323 -10.49 -24.04 -10.01
C CYS A 323 -10.30 -23.03 -11.15
N GLY A 324 -10.14 -21.73 -10.87
CA GLY A 324 -9.81 -20.72 -11.86
C GLY A 324 -10.89 -20.34 -12.88
N LYS A 325 -11.99 -21.12 -12.97
CA LYS A 325 -13.06 -20.93 -13.94
C LYS A 325 -13.77 -19.59 -13.78
N ILE A 326 -14.01 -18.90 -14.89
CA ILE A 326 -14.77 -17.64 -14.99
C ILE A 326 -16.19 -17.89 -15.52
N GLU A 327 -16.98 -16.83 -15.66
CA GLU A 327 -18.35 -16.92 -16.20
C GLU A 327 -18.38 -17.56 -17.60
N ALA A 328 -17.42 -17.21 -18.46
CA ALA A 328 -17.29 -17.80 -19.79
C ALA A 328 -17.10 -19.33 -19.78
N ASP A 329 -16.50 -19.90 -18.72
CA ASP A 329 -16.28 -21.34 -18.58
C ASP A 329 -17.47 -22.06 -17.90
N LEU A 330 -18.23 -21.34 -17.07
CA LEU A 330 -19.29 -21.90 -16.21
C LEU A 330 -20.71 -21.67 -16.75
N GLY A 331 -20.90 -20.68 -17.62
CA GLY A 331 -22.21 -20.18 -18.04
C GLY A 331 -22.96 -19.39 -16.95
N ALA A 332 -22.30 -19.12 -15.81
CA ALA A 332 -22.85 -18.32 -14.71
C ALA A 332 -21.73 -17.67 -13.91
N VAL A 333 -21.99 -16.47 -13.39
CA VAL A 333 -21.07 -15.77 -12.49
C VAL A 333 -20.85 -16.60 -11.21
N PRO A 334 -19.60 -16.87 -10.81
CA PRO A 334 -19.30 -17.47 -9.51
C PRO A 334 -19.96 -16.70 -8.35
N LYS A 335 -20.17 -17.38 -7.21
CA LYS A 335 -20.77 -16.76 -6.02
C LYS A 335 -19.70 -16.27 -5.06
N LYS A 336 -19.93 -15.11 -4.45
CA LYS A 336 -19.06 -14.59 -3.38
C LYS A 336 -19.15 -15.45 -2.12
N CYS A 337 -18.03 -15.57 -1.41
CA CYS A 337 -17.99 -16.12 -0.06
C CYS A 337 -18.84 -15.25 0.86
N GLY A 338 -19.86 -15.83 1.50
CA GLY A 338 -20.79 -15.11 2.37
C GLY A 338 -20.13 -14.46 3.59
N LYS A 339 -18.96 -14.96 4.04
CA LYS A 339 -18.25 -14.43 5.21
C LYS A 339 -17.36 -13.22 4.85
N CYS A 340 -16.45 -13.37 3.89
CA CYS A 340 -15.49 -12.30 3.56
C CYS A 340 -15.94 -11.36 2.45
N GLY A 341 -16.86 -11.78 1.59
CA GLY A 341 -17.34 -11.01 0.43
C GLY A 341 -16.29 -10.77 -0.67
N VAL A 342 -15.09 -11.35 -0.57
CA VAL A 342 -13.96 -11.13 -1.50
C VAL A 342 -13.68 -12.33 -2.39
N ALA A 343 -13.62 -13.54 -1.82
CA ALA A 343 -13.38 -14.75 -2.59
C ALA A 343 -14.63 -15.19 -3.35
N TRP A 344 -14.43 -15.83 -4.50
CA TRP A 344 -15.48 -16.30 -5.38
C TRP A 344 -15.37 -17.81 -5.62
N PHE A 345 -16.51 -18.51 -5.67
CA PHE A 345 -16.57 -19.97 -5.83
C PHE A 345 -17.70 -20.34 -6.81
N CYS A 346 -17.42 -21.29 -7.70
CA CYS A 346 -18.44 -21.80 -8.64
C CYS A 346 -19.48 -22.67 -7.93
N ASN A 347 -19.08 -23.43 -6.90
CA ASN A 347 -19.95 -24.29 -6.11
C ASN A 347 -19.39 -24.49 -4.68
N VAL A 348 -20.17 -25.18 -3.86
CA VAL A 348 -19.84 -25.46 -2.44
C VAL A 348 -18.63 -26.39 -2.32
N ASP A 349 -18.41 -27.29 -3.27
CA ASP A 349 -17.31 -28.26 -3.21
C ASP A 349 -15.96 -27.56 -3.44
N CYS A 350 -15.86 -26.69 -4.44
CA CYS A 350 -14.71 -25.81 -4.64
C CYS A 350 -14.44 -24.91 -3.41
N GLN A 351 -15.50 -24.45 -2.73
CA GLN A 351 -15.33 -23.69 -1.49
C GLN A 351 -14.75 -24.56 -0.36
N LYS A 352 -15.19 -25.81 -0.22
CA LYS A 352 -14.69 -26.76 0.79
C LYS A 352 -13.24 -27.14 0.52
N GLU A 353 -12.88 -27.43 -0.73
CA GLU A 353 -11.51 -27.77 -1.13
C GLU A 353 -10.55 -26.62 -0.84
N ALA A 354 -10.92 -25.39 -1.21
CA ALA A 354 -10.13 -24.21 -0.91
C ALA A 354 -10.14 -23.82 0.58
N TRP A 355 -11.02 -24.39 1.42
CA TRP A 355 -11.26 -23.90 2.78
C TRP A 355 -10.03 -23.96 3.68
N LYS A 356 -9.18 -24.99 3.53
CA LYS A 356 -7.95 -25.15 4.32
C LYS A 356 -7.07 -23.89 4.27
N ASN A 357 -7.00 -23.28 3.09
CA ASN A 357 -6.18 -22.12 2.80
C ASN A 357 -6.99 -20.81 2.90
N HIS A 358 -8.22 -20.80 2.39
CA HIS A 358 -9.09 -19.63 2.41
C HIS A 358 -9.46 -19.17 3.83
N LYS A 359 -9.66 -20.10 4.78
CA LYS A 359 -10.04 -19.76 6.16
C LYS A 359 -9.05 -18.83 6.86
N LEU A 360 -7.76 -18.89 6.49
CA LEU A 360 -6.68 -18.07 7.05
C LEU A 360 -6.85 -16.59 6.69
N VAL A 361 -7.52 -16.33 5.56
CA VAL A 361 -7.69 -14.99 4.99
C VAL A 361 -9.15 -14.53 4.94
N CYS A 362 -10.10 -15.42 5.26
CA CYS A 362 -11.52 -15.16 5.23
C CYS A 362 -11.99 -14.30 6.43
N LYS A 363 -11.73 -12.99 6.35
CA LYS A 363 -12.13 -11.98 7.34
C LYS A 363 -13.36 -11.19 6.89
N THR A 364 -14.27 -10.90 7.82
CA THR A 364 -15.42 -10.01 7.63
C THR A 364 -14.99 -8.55 7.45
N ARG A 365 -15.90 -7.69 6.96
CA ARG A 365 -15.62 -6.26 6.78
C ARG A 365 -15.29 -5.55 8.10
N SER A 366 -15.93 -5.95 9.20
CA SER A 366 -15.66 -5.41 10.55
C SER A 366 -14.27 -5.81 11.06
N GLU A 367 -13.87 -7.06 10.87
CA GLU A 367 -12.53 -7.56 11.24
C GLU A 367 -11.40 -6.91 10.43
N LYS A 368 -11.68 -6.47 9.18
CA LYS A 368 -10.71 -5.75 8.34
C LYS A 368 -10.49 -4.30 8.79
N ASN A 369 -11.55 -3.59 9.17
CA ASN A 369 -11.44 -2.19 9.60
C ASN A 369 -10.71 -2.02 10.94
N GLY A 370 -10.69 -3.05 11.80
CA GLY A 370 -9.95 -3.03 13.07
C GLY A 370 -8.42 -3.05 12.90
N MET A 371 -7.89 -3.38 11.72
CA MET A 371 -6.44 -3.42 11.45
C MET A 371 -5.88 -2.08 10.94
N ILE A 372 -6.73 -1.12 10.59
CA ILE A 372 -6.32 0.20 10.07
C ILE A 372 -6.12 1.23 11.22
N ASN A 373 -6.52 0.87 12.45
CA ASN A 373 -6.44 1.73 13.63
C ASN A 373 -5.28 1.38 14.59
N VAL A 374 -4.19 0.77 14.10
CA VAL A 374 -2.98 0.50 14.90
C VAL A 374 -1.79 1.23 14.31
#